data_AF-A0A7T1HMS6-F1
#
_entry.id   AF-A0A7T1HMS6-F1
#
_cell.length_a   1.000
_cell.length_b   1.000
_cell.length_c   1.000
_cell.angle_alpha   90.00
_cell.angle_beta   90.00
_cell.angle_gamma   90.00
#
_symmetry.space_group_name_H-M   'P 1'
#
loop_
_entity.id
_entity.type
_entity.pdbx_description
1 polymer ?
#
loop_
_entity_poly.entity_id
_entity_poly.type
_entity_poly.pdbx_seq_one_letter_code
_entity_poly.pdbx_strand_id
1 'polypeptide(L)' 'MPLNDPSTLTLLDQLTEDRLWLLQQIDGGRWPDLRLDLAALERELGQLLDQARQRLEPG' A
#
# COMPACT_ATOMS: atom_id res chain seq x y z
N MET A 1 -4.76 21.15 -11.68
CA MET A 1 -4.18 21.29 -10.33
C MET A 1 -2.83 20.59 -10.33
N PRO A 2 -1.75 21.18 -9.79
CA PRO A 2 -0.51 20.44 -9.64
C PRO A 2 -0.74 19.34 -8.60
N LEU A 3 -0.34 18.11 -8.94
CA LEU A 3 -0.45 16.90 -8.11
C LEU A 3 0.48 16.91 -6.89
N ASN A 4 1.13 18.04 -6.59
CA ASN A 4 2.13 18.18 -5.54
C ASN A 4 1.50 18.71 -4.25
N ASP A 5 0.37 18.13 -3.88
CA ASP A 5 -0.33 18.44 -2.65
C ASP A 5 0.34 17.63 -1.54
N PRO A 6 0.92 18.24 -0.48
CA PRO A 6 1.59 17.51 0.60
C PRO A 6 0.67 16.46 1.24
N SER A 7 -0.64 16.66 1.13
CA SER A 7 -1.68 15.70 1.45
C SER A 7 -1.55 14.37 0.70
N THR A 8 -1.10 14.35 -0.55
CA THR A 8 -0.98 13.13 -1.37
C THR A 8 0.19 12.25 -0.93
N LEU A 9 1.35 12.85 -0.61
CA LEU A 9 2.48 12.09 -0.06
C LEU A 9 2.14 11.52 1.32
N THR A 10 1.49 12.31 2.18
CA THR A 10 0.99 11.82 3.47
C THR A 10 -0.03 10.68 3.31
N LEU A 11 -0.90 10.75 2.29
CA LEU A 11 -1.82 9.64 1.98
C LEU A 11 -1.09 8.38 1.53
N LEU A 12 -0.02 8.50 0.74
CA LEU A 12 0.80 7.36 0.35
C LEU A 12 1.53 6.73 1.54
N ASP A 13 1.99 7.54 2.49
CA ASP A 13 2.58 7.05 3.74
C ASP A 13 1.55 6.27 4.56
N GLN A 14 0.36 6.84 4.79
CA GLN A 14 -0.71 6.17 5.54
C GLN A 14 -1.13 4.85 4.88
N LEU A 15 -1.30 4.84 3.55
CA LEU A 15 -1.65 3.63 2.82
C LEU A 15 -0.53 2.57 2.89
N THR A 16 0.73 3.00 2.98
CA THR A 16 1.85 2.08 3.18
C THR A 16 1.81 1.45 4.58
N GLU A 17 1.52 2.24 5.61
CA GLU A 17 1.35 1.73 6.98
C GLU A 17 0.18 0.75 7.09
N ASP A 18 -0.97 1.10 6.49
CA ASP A 18 -2.16 0.24 6.48
C ASP A 18 -1.89 -1.09 5.75
N ARG A 19 -1.14 -1.05 4.65
CA ARG A 19 -0.69 -2.25 3.93
C ARG A 19 0.18 -3.15 4.79
N LEU A 20 1.14 -2.58 5.51
CA LEU A 20 2.01 -3.33 6.42
C LEU A 20 1.21 -3.95 7.57
N TRP A 21 0.24 -3.21 8.13
CA TRP A 21 -0.66 -3.75 9.14
C TRP A 21 -1.45 -4.95 8.60
N LEU A 22 -2.00 -4.84 7.39
CA LEU A 22 -2.75 -5.92 6.75
C LEU A 22 -1.87 -7.16 6.57
N LEU A 23 -0.64 -6.99 6.08
CA LEU A 23 0.32 -8.10 5.91
C LEU A 23 0.61 -8.81 7.24
N GLN A 24 0.85 -8.06 8.32
CA GLN A 24 1.07 -8.64 9.64
C GLN A 24 -0.14 -9.44 10.14
N GLN A 25 -1.37 -9.00 9.84
CA GLN A 25 -2.57 -9.76 10.22
C GLN A 25 -2.71 -11.06 9.43
N ILE A 26 -2.40 -11.02 8.14
CA ILE A 26 -2.39 -12.21 7.28
C ILE A 26 -1.34 -13.21 7.77
N ASP A 27 -0.13 -12.74 8.09
CA ASP A 27 0.94 -13.58 8.64
C ASP A 27 0.61 -14.12 10.03
N GLY A 28 -0.13 -13.35 10.83
CA GLY A 28 -0.70 -13.77 12.11
C GLY A 28 -1.82 -14.80 12.01
N GLY A 29 -2.19 -15.23 10.80
CA GLY A 29 -3.18 -16.29 10.57
C GLY A 29 -4.64 -15.82 10.58
N ARG A 30 -4.89 -14.50 10.47
CA ARG A 30 -6.27 -14.03 10.21
C ARG A 30 -6.71 -14.40 8.80
N TRP A 31 -8.01 -14.64 8.65
CA TRP A 31 -8.67 -14.96 7.38
C TRP A 31 -7.96 -16.09 6.60
N PRO A 32 -7.83 -17.29 7.20
CA PRO A 32 -7.11 -18.40 6.59
C PRO A 32 -7.68 -18.77 5.21
N ASP A 33 -8.99 -18.69 5.04
CA ASP A 33 -9.68 -18.99 3.78
C ASP A 33 -9.39 -17.99 2.65
N LEU A 34 -8.96 -16.77 2.98
CA LEU A 34 -8.68 -15.68 2.03
C LEU A 34 -7.20 -15.31 1.97
N ARG A 35 -6.32 -16.06 2.66
CA ARG A 35 -4.91 -15.71 2.83
C ARG A 35 -4.19 -15.46 1.50
N LEU A 36 -4.46 -16.31 0.50
CA LEU A 36 -3.81 -16.22 -0.81
C LEU A 36 -4.30 -15.01 -1.58
N ASP A 37 -5.61 -14.76 -1.59
CA ASP A 37 -6.21 -13.61 -2.27
C ASP A 37 -5.77 -12.29 -1.62
N LEU A 38 -5.73 -12.24 -0.29
CA LEU A 38 -5.27 -11.08 0.47
C LEU A 38 -3.76 -10.82 0.28
N ALA A 39 -2.94 -11.87 0.18
CA ALA A 39 -1.53 -11.72 -0.13
C ALA A 39 -1.29 -11.24 -1.57
N ALA A 40 -2.12 -11.66 -2.52
CA ALA A 40 -2.08 -11.15 -3.90
C ALA A 40 -2.45 -9.66 -3.93
N LEU A 41 -3.55 -9.28 -3.26
CA LEU A 41 -4.00 -7.90 -3.14
C LEU A 41 -2.94 -7.00 -2.49
N GLU A 42 -2.31 -7.45 -1.40
CA GLU A 42 -1.23 -6.72 -0.73
C GLU A 42 -0.07 -6.42 -1.69
N ARG A 43 0.34 -7.41 -2.49
CA ARG A 43 1.40 -7.23 -3.49
C ARG A 43 1.02 -6.23 -4.58
N GLU A 44 -0.20 -6.31 -5.09
CA GLU A 44 -0.71 -5.35 -6.09
C GLU A 44 -0.74 -3.92 -5.52
N LEU A 45 -1.22 -3.76 -4.28
CA LEU A 45 -1.19 -2.48 -3.57
C LEU A 45 0.23 -1.96 -3.40
N GLY A 46 1.20 -2.83 -3.08
CA GLY A 46 2.60 -2.45 -2.98
C GLY A 46 3.15 -1.85 -4.28
N GLN A 47 2.91 -2.54 -5.40
CA GLN A 47 3.34 -2.06 -6.72
C GLN A 47 2.69 -0.73 -7.10
N LEU A 48 1.42 -0.52 -6.76
CA LEU A 48 0.70 0.70 -7.05
C LEU A 48 1.23 1.89 -6.23
N LEU A 49 1.51 1.68 -4.94
CA LEU A 49 2.06 2.71 -4.07
C LEU A 49 3.48 3.11 -4.50
N ASP A 50 4.32 2.16 -4.88
CA ASP A 50 5.66 2.43 -5.41
C ASP A 50 5.60 3.27 -6.70
N GLN A 51 4.71 2.90 -7.63
CA GLN A 51 4.48 3.67 -8.86
C GLN A 51 3.95 5.08 -8.57
N ALA A 52 3.05 5.24 -7.61
CA ALA A 52 2.50 6.53 -7.23
C ALA A 52 3.58 7.44 -6.64
N ARG A 53 4.42 6.92 -5.73
CA ARG A 53 5.57 7.65 -5.18
C ARG A 53 6.54 8.07 -6.28
N GLN A 54 6.91 7.17 -7.19
CA GLN A 54 7.81 7.49 -8.30
C GLN A 54 7.30 8.62 -9.20
N ARG A 55 5.97 8.76 -9.34
CA ARG A 55 5.35 9.85 -10.13
C ARG A 55 5.33 11.18 -9.41
N LEU A 56 5.27 11.18 -8.08
CA LEU A 56 5.24 12.39 -7.26
C LEU A 56 6.63 12.91 -6.94
N GLU A 57 7.60 12.00 -6.79
CA GLU A 57 9.01 12.30 -6.59
C GLU A 57 9.86 11.68 -7.71
N PRO A 58 9.68 12.11 -8.97
CA PRO A 58 10.64 11.80 -10.01
C PRO A 58 11.92 12.55 -9.66
N GLY A 59 12.98 11.83 -9.30
CA GLY A 59 14.26 12.40 -8.85
C GLY A 59 14.83 13.51 -9.73
#